data_AF-A0A085N1H0-F1
#
_entry.id   AF-A0A085N1H0-F1
#
_cell.length_a   1.000
_cell.length_b   1.000
_cell.length_c   1.000
_cell.angle_alpha   90.00
_cell.angle_beta   90.00
_cell.angle_gamma   90.00
#
_symmetry.space_group_name_H-M   'P 1'
#
loop_
_entity.id
_entity.type
_entity.pdbx_description
1 polymer ?
#
loop_
_entity_poly.entity_id
_entity_poly.type
_entity_poly.pdbx_seq_one_letter_code
_entity_poly.pdbx_strand_id
1 'polypeptide(L)'
;MVERARAICNEEFLAKELGHIKTTFFSNGFPAALICSAITHATAQPEEHVPSPTVPLLILPYDNGLGEKIKRMGRTIGFQVYFKSAASVRSIVRNDKVRLAPNGKPGVIYEILCTCSASYMGETVNTLPHRYEHLSCLNRYKNALNDQKGLGIRRRGRPRKVQPNEAMVEAIKTSAIVEHASRCDGQLHPNVIGNEPGFHLRKIKEALYIRPKVVINRDKGTEVSDTWANLIMRNRLCATTTTTD
;
A
#
# COMPACT_ATOMS: atom_id res chain seq x y z
N MET A 1 6.14 -0.29 25.68
CA MET A 1 5.48 -1.56 26.10
C MET A 1 4.23 -1.30 26.93
N VAL A 2 4.30 -0.46 27.96
CA VAL A 2 3.14 -0.08 28.80
C VAL A 2 1.99 0.56 28.01
N GLU A 3 2.28 1.54 27.13
CA GLU A 3 1.26 2.16 26.26
C GLU A 3 0.59 1.16 25.32
N ARG A 4 1.38 0.21 24.77
CA ARG A 4 0.88 -0.85 23.90
C ARG A 4 0.00 -1.84 24.65
N ALA A 5 0.34 -2.19 25.89
CA ALA A 5 -0.50 -3.01 26.75
C ALA A 5 -1.83 -2.32 27.03
N ARG A 6 -1.82 -1.02 27.34
CA ARG A 6 -3.04 -0.22 27.53
C ARG A 6 -3.91 -0.12 26.27
N ALA A 7 -3.31 -0.07 25.09
CA ALA A 7 -4.06 0.05 23.83
C ALA A 7 -4.67 -1.27 23.32
N ILE A 8 -4.16 -2.43 23.78
CA ILE A 8 -4.51 -3.74 23.20
C ILE A 8 -5.15 -4.68 24.24
N CYS A 9 -4.80 -4.57 25.53
CA CYS A 9 -5.31 -5.46 26.56
C CYS A 9 -6.68 -5.00 27.09
N ASN A 10 -7.56 -5.98 27.35
CA ASN A 10 -8.81 -5.75 28.07
C ASN A 10 -8.52 -5.31 29.52
N GLU A 11 -9.43 -4.52 30.10
CA GLU A 11 -9.27 -3.93 31.45
C GLU A 11 -9.00 -4.99 32.53
N GLU A 12 -9.66 -6.14 32.45
CA GLU A 12 -9.51 -7.26 33.39
C GLU A 12 -8.09 -7.87 33.42
N PHE A 13 -7.38 -7.84 32.28
CA PHE A 13 -6.04 -8.43 32.15
C PHE A 13 -4.92 -7.40 32.17
N LEU A 14 -5.25 -6.11 32.15
CA LEU A 14 -4.27 -5.02 32.07
C LEU A 14 -3.33 -5.01 33.29
N ALA A 15 -3.87 -5.18 34.50
CA ALA A 15 -3.05 -5.20 35.72
C ALA A 15 -2.05 -6.37 35.74
N LYS A 16 -2.46 -7.54 35.23
CA LYS A 16 -1.62 -8.73 35.11
C LYS A 16 -0.49 -8.51 34.10
N GLU A 17 -0.80 -7.91 32.96
CA GLU A 17 0.17 -7.59 31.92
C GLU A 17 1.19 -6.53 32.41
N LEU A 18 0.73 -5.49 33.11
CA LEU A 18 1.62 -4.49 33.72
C LEU A 18 2.56 -5.12 34.76
N GLY A 19 2.05 -6.08 35.56
CA GLY A 19 2.86 -6.88 36.47
C GLY A 19 3.93 -7.70 35.73
N HIS A 20 3.56 -8.35 34.63
CA HIS A 20 4.49 -9.12 33.81
C HIS A 20 5.59 -8.23 33.19
N ILE A 21 5.21 -7.06 32.68
CA ILE A 21 6.13 -6.05 32.16
C ILE A 21 7.12 -5.61 33.25
N LYS A 22 6.64 -5.30 34.46
CA LYS A 22 7.49 -4.90 35.59
C LYS A 22 8.50 -5.98 35.95
N THR A 23 8.06 -7.22 36.09
CA THR A 23 8.93 -8.37 36.43
C THR A 23 9.97 -8.63 35.34
N THR A 24 9.59 -8.50 34.07
CA THR A 24 10.49 -8.68 32.93
C THR A 24 11.57 -7.62 32.91
N PHE A 25 11.22 -6.34 33.09
CA PHE A 25 12.22 -5.26 33.14
C PHE A 25 13.12 -5.35 34.37
N PHE A 26 12.59 -5.74 35.52
CA PHE A 26 13.40 -5.94 36.71
C PHE A 26 14.41 -7.08 36.52
N SER A 27 13.99 -8.20 35.94
CA SER A 27 14.85 -9.35 35.65
C SER A 27 15.95 -9.03 34.62
N ASN A 28 15.71 -8.04 33.75
CA ASN A 28 16.70 -7.53 32.79
C ASN A 28 17.64 -6.46 33.40
N GLY A 29 17.63 -6.26 34.72
CA GLY A 29 18.57 -5.37 35.42
C GLY A 29 18.21 -3.88 35.40
N PHE A 30 16.98 -3.52 35.03
CA PHE A 30 16.55 -2.13 35.07
C PHE A 30 16.24 -1.67 36.50
N PRO A 31 16.63 -0.44 36.92
CA PRO A 31 16.35 0.07 38.25
C PRO A 31 14.84 0.16 38.53
N ALA A 32 14.41 -0.32 39.70
CA ALA A 32 12.99 -0.35 40.07
C ALA A 32 12.32 1.04 40.05
N ALA A 33 13.06 2.09 40.43
CA ALA A 33 12.56 3.47 40.39
C ALA A 33 12.21 3.92 38.97
N LEU A 34 13.04 3.55 37.98
CA LEU A 34 12.83 3.90 36.58
C LEU A 34 11.64 3.13 35.98
N ILE A 35 11.49 1.85 36.35
CA ILE A 35 10.34 1.04 35.92
C ILE A 35 9.04 1.60 36.49
N CYS A 36 9.00 1.91 37.80
CA CYS A 36 7.82 2.49 38.43
C CYS A 36 7.48 3.85 37.82
N SER A 37 8.45 4.75 37.66
CA SER A 37 8.26 6.06 37.03
C SER A 37 7.70 5.93 35.61
N ALA A 38 8.27 5.05 34.78
CA ALA A 38 7.80 4.84 33.41
C ALA A 38 6.37 4.28 33.34
N ILE A 39 6.00 3.36 34.25
CA ILE A 39 4.63 2.85 34.34
C ILE A 39 3.70 3.97 34.76
N THR A 40 4.04 4.72 35.81
CA THR A 40 3.22 5.83 36.32
C THR A 40 3.00 6.90 35.25
N HIS A 41 4.03 7.30 34.50
CA HIS A 41 3.91 8.26 33.41
C HIS A 41 3.04 7.77 32.26
N ALA A 42 3.07 6.47 31.95
CA ALA A 42 2.26 5.89 30.87
C ALA A 42 0.81 5.57 31.29
N THR A 43 0.57 5.33 32.58
CA THR A 43 -0.79 5.16 33.14
C THR A 43 -1.45 6.48 33.51
N ALA A 44 -0.65 7.51 33.84
CA ALA A 44 -1.14 8.86 33.91
C ALA A 44 -1.76 9.16 32.55
N GLN A 45 -3.07 9.42 32.53
CA GLN A 45 -3.66 9.98 31.33
C GLN A 45 -2.88 11.27 31.06
N PRO A 46 -2.31 11.48 29.86
CA PRO A 46 -2.34 12.84 29.39
C PRO A 46 -3.83 13.18 29.44
N GLU A 47 -4.22 14.10 30.29
CA GLU A 47 -5.36 14.91 29.91
C GLU A 47 -4.96 15.50 28.56
N GLU A 48 -5.27 14.79 27.49
CA GLU A 48 -5.64 15.44 26.26
C GLU A 48 -6.92 16.20 26.60
N HIS A 49 -6.71 17.32 27.29
CA HIS A 49 -7.44 18.52 26.98
C HIS A 49 -7.11 18.78 25.52
N VAL A 50 -7.79 18.06 24.61
CA VAL A 50 -8.14 18.62 23.32
C VAL A 50 -9.07 19.74 23.76
N PRO A 51 -8.62 21.00 23.80
CA PRO A 51 -9.59 22.06 23.92
C PRO A 51 -10.41 21.87 22.65
N SER A 52 -11.68 21.49 22.77
CA SER A 52 -12.58 21.79 21.68
C SER A 52 -12.35 23.28 21.40
N PRO A 53 -11.97 23.66 20.18
CA PRO A 53 -11.77 25.06 19.90
C PRO A 53 -13.17 25.68 19.92
N THR A 54 -13.59 26.17 21.09
CA THR A 54 -14.75 27.07 21.24
C THR A 54 -14.52 28.34 20.43
N VAL A 55 -13.28 28.59 20.01
CA VAL A 55 -12.82 29.72 19.21
C VAL A 55 -12.13 29.24 17.91
N PRO A 56 -12.39 29.87 16.74
CA PRO A 56 -11.79 29.52 15.46
C PRO A 56 -10.26 29.40 15.52
N LEU A 57 -9.70 28.40 14.82
CA LEU A 57 -8.26 28.13 14.78
C LEU A 57 -7.66 28.56 13.44
N LEU A 58 -6.61 29.40 13.48
CA LEU A 58 -5.85 29.84 12.33
C LEU A 58 -4.42 29.27 12.39
N ILE A 59 -4.01 28.53 11.35
CA ILE A 59 -2.66 27.98 11.22
C ILE A 59 -1.96 28.68 10.05
N LEU A 60 -0.84 29.33 10.30
CA LEU A 60 -0.04 30.01 9.27
C LEU A 60 1.46 29.72 9.38
N PRO A 61 2.24 29.88 8.30
CA PRO A 61 3.69 29.92 8.39
C PRO A 61 4.16 31.05 9.32
N TYR A 62 5.24 30.83 10.08
CA TYR A 62 5.83 31.91 10.88
C TYR A 62 6.50 32.95 9.98
N ASP A 63 6.10 34.21 10.13
CA ASP A 63 6.73 35.37 9.52
C ASP A 63 7.08 36.38 10.61
N ASN A 64 8.33 36.85 10.61
CA ASN A 64 8.86 37.66 11.71
C ASN A 64 8.20 39.03 11.74
N GLY A 65 7.55 39.37 12.86
CA GLY A 65 6.89 40.65 13.09
C GLY A 65 5.44 40.68 12.60
N LEU A 66 5.10 39.99 11.51
CA LEU A 66 3.72 39.86 11.06
C LEU A 66 2.97 38.80 11.87
N GLY A 67 3.61 37.65 12.14
CA GLY A 67 3.02 36.56 12.90
C GLY A 67 2.55 37.00 14.28
N GLU A 68 3.40 37.72 15.03
CA GLU A 68 3.10 38.22 16.36
C GLU A 68 1.92 39.20 16.37
N LYS A 69 1.82 40.06 15.35
CA LYS A 69 0.69 40.98 15.19
C LYS A 69 -0.61 40.21 14.95
N ILE A 70 -0.59 39.22 14.06
CA ILE A 70 -1.76 38.37 13.78
C ILE A 70 -2.17 37.58 15.03
N LYS A 71 -1.21 37.02 15.78
CA LYS A 71 -1.47 36.33 17.05
C LYS A 71 -2.07 37.26 18.10
N ARG A 72 -1.66 38.53 18.12
CA ARG A 72 -2.20 39.56 19.02
C ARG A 72 -3.64 39.92 18.64
N MET A 73 -3.92 40.11 17.35
CA MET A 73 -5.29 40.33 16.85
C MET A 73 -6.21 39.15 17.16
N GLY A 74 -5.71 37.91 17.02
CA GLY A 74 -6.47 36.71 17.36
C GLY A 74 -6.95 36.70 18.81
N ARG A 75 -6.12 37.14 19.76
CA ARG A 75 -6.52 37.28 21.17
C ARG A 75 -7.64 38.30 21.37
N THR A 76 -7.70 39.36 20.55
CA THR A 76 -8.71 40.41 20.64
C THR A 76 -10.02 40.02 19.96
N ILE A 77 -9.94 39.38 18.79
CA ILE A 77 -11.09 39.06 17.92
C ILE A 77 -11.69 37.68 18.27
N GLY A 78 -10.99 36.86 19.05
CA GLY A 78 -11.48 35.57 19.51
C GLY A 78 -11.14 34.41 18.57
N PHE A 79 -9.93 34.38 18.00
CA PHE A 79 -9.42 33.22 17.27
C PHE A 79 -8.00 32.88 17.71
N GLN A 80 -7.67 31.59 17.71
CA GLN A 80 -6.38 31.09 18.16
C GLN A 80 -5.42 30.93 16.98
N VAL A 81 -4.19 31.40 17.12
CA VAL A 81 -3.18 31.38 16.05
C VAL A 81 -2.04 30.44 16.42
N TYR A 82 -1.76 29.46 15.55
CA TYR A 82 -0.59 28.60 15.62
C TYR A 82 0.31 28.79 14.40
N PHE A 83 1.62 28.74 14.64
CA PHE A 83 2.59 28.83 13.56
C PHE A 83 3.07 27.44 13.17
N LYS A 84 3.06 27.17 11.87
CA LYS A 84 3.73 26.01 11.30
C LYS A 84 5.20 26.37 11.06
N SER A 85 6.11 25.54 11.55
CA SER A 85 7.53 25.67 11.21
C SER A 85 7.75 25.39 9.73
N ALA A 86 8.80 25.99 9.16
CA ALA A 86 9.25 25.65 7.82
C ALA A 86 9.58 24.14 7.72
N ALA A 87 9.61 23.61 6.50
CA ALA A 87 10.01 22.23 6.26
C ALA A 87 11.34 21.95 6.97
N SER A 88 11.38 20.91 7.81
CA SER A 88 12.58 20.58 8.57
C SER A 88 13.78 20.37 7.63
N VAL A 89 14.98 20.73 8.08
CA VAL A 89 16.23 20.43 7.34
C VAL A 89 16.30 18.94 7.01
N ARG A 90 15.84 18.07 7.94
CA ARG A 90 15.69 16.64 7.69
C ARG A 90 14.83 16.37 6.46
N SER A 91 13.62 16.92 6.33
CA SER A 91 12.78 16.71 5.13
C SER A 91 13.36 17.28 3.84
N ILE A 92 14.22 18.29 3.92
CA ILE A 92 14.90 18.89 2.75
C ILE A 92 16.09 18.00 2.31
N VAL A 93 16.88 17.55 3.27
CA VAL A 93 18.13 16.80 3.05
C VAL A 93 17.88 15.30 2.87
N ARG A 94 16.89 14.73 3.56
CA ARG A 94 16.47 13.34 3.43
C ARG A 94 15.60 13.12 2.20
N ASN A 95 16.25 13.00 1.06
CA ASN A 95 15.75 12.27 -0.10
C ASN A 95 16.44 10.88 -0.17
N ASP A 96 16.44 10.12 0.93
CA ASP A 96 16.98 8.75 0.99
C ASP A 96 16.19 7.77 0.11
N LYS A 97 15.00 8.15 -0.35
CA LYS A 97 14.25 7.41 -1.36
C LYS A 97 14.75 7.80 -2.74
N VAL A 98 15.34 6.83 -3.45
CA VAL A 98 15.67 6.93 -4.87
C VAL A 98 14.44 7.47 -5.62
N ARG A 99 14.62 8.58 -6.34
CA ARG A 99 13.59 9.10 -7.23
C ARG A 99 13.45 8.13 -8.39
N LEU A 100 12.39 7.34 -8.35
CA LEU A 100 12.07 6.40 -9.41
C LEU A 100 11.57 7.17 -10.62
N ALA A 101 11.99 6.72 -11.82
CA ALA A 101 11.43 7.21 -13.07
C ALA A 101 9.89 7.11 -13.04
N PRO A 102 9.13 7.90 -13.82
CA PRO A 102 7.67 7.87 -13.83
C PRO A 102 7.08 6.46 -13.93
N ASN A 103 7.72 5.60 -14.72
CA ASN A 103 7.31 4.20 -14.99
C ASN A 103 7.67 3.23 -13.85
N GLY A 104 8.47 3.68 -12.89
CA GLY A 104 8.88 2.93 -11.71
C GLY A 104 8.19 3.40 -10.44
N LYS A 105 7.19 4.30 -10.50
CA LYS A 105 6.49 4.78 -9.30
C LYS A 105 5.55 3.69 -8.74
N PRO A 106 5.39 3.59 -7.41
CA PRO A 106 4.36 2.76 -6.81
C PRO A 106 2.95 3.28 -7.15
N GLY A 107 1.96 2.40 -7.04
CA GLY A 107 0.56 2.80 -7.24
C GLY A 107 0.17 2.92 -8.69
N VAL A 108 0.59 1.96 -9.51
CA VAL A 108 0.36 1.96 -10.95
C VAL A 108 -0.77 1.04 -11.34
N ILE A 109 -1.48 1.44 -12.39
CA ILE A 109 -2.41 0.61 -13.15
C ILE A 109 -1.66 0.18 -14.39
N TYR A 110 -1.66 -1.12 -14.65
CA TYR A 110 -0.88 -1.73 -15.71
C TYR A 110 -1.73 -2.65 -16.57
N GLU A 111 -1.30 -2.83 -17.81
CA GLU A 111 -1.84 -3.77 -18.77
C GLU A 111 -0.77 -4.78 -19.12
N ILE A 112 -1.14 -6.05 -19.21
CA ILE A 112 -0.29 -7.09 -19.77
C ILE A 112 -0.95 -7.52 -21.07
N LEU A 113 -0.33 -7.14 -22.18
CA LEU A 113 -0.76 -7.51 -23.51
C LEU A 113 -0.11 -8.82 -23.92
N CYS A 114 -0.92 -9.75 -24.42
CA CYS A 114 -0.42 -10.93 -25.12
C CYS A 114 -0.39 -10.65 -26.63
N THR A 115 0.53 -11.26 -27.36
CA THR A 115 0.57 -11.19 -28.82
C THR A 115 -0.69 -11.72 -29.50
N CYS A 116 -1.52 -12.50 -28.81
CA CYS A 116 -2.84 -12.92 -29.27
C CYS A 116 -3.93 -11.82 -29.11
N SER A 117 -3.54 -10.59 -28.79
CA SER A 117 -4.41 -9.43 -28.52
C SER A 117 -5.24 -9.51 -27.23
N ALA A 118 -5.04 -10.55 -26.41
CA ALA A 118 -5.66 -10.63 -25.10
C ALA A 118 -4.94 -9.71 -24.10
N SER A 119 -5.72 -8.97 -23.31
CA SER A 119 -5.19 -8.02 -22.32
C SER A 119 -5.58 -8.41 -20.90
N TYR A 120 -4.65 -8.35 -19.96
CA TYR A 120 -4.92 -8.40 -18.52
C TYR A 120 -4.73 -6.99 -17.92
N MET A 121 -5.68 -6.53 -17.12
CA MET A 121 -5.61 -5.24 -16.44
C MET A 121 -5.43 -5.46 -14.95
N GLY A 122 -4.52 -4.73 -14.31
CA GLY A 122 -4.35 -4.85 -12.85
C GLY A 122 -3.81 -3.58 -12.23
N GLU A 123 -3.92 -3.50 -10.90
CA GLU A 123 -3.24 -2.48 -10.09
C GLU A 123 -2.19 -3.07 -9.17
N THR A 124 -1.19 -2.24 -8.83
CA THR A 124 -0.22 -2.58 -7.80
C THR A 124 0.14 -1.35 -6.98
N VAL A 125 0.17 -1.53 -5.67
CA VAL A 125 0.67 -0.54 -4.71
C VAL A 125 2.19 -0.40 -4.81
N ASN A 126 2.88 -1.41 -5.33
CA ASN A 126 4.34 -1.42 -5.46
C ASN A 126 4.78 -1.02 -6.87
N THR A 127 6.09 -1.00 -7.11
CA THR A 127 6.60 -0.86 -8.46
C THR A 127 6.28 -2.11 -9.27
N LEU A 128 5.90 -1.91 -10.53
CA LEU A 128 5.50 -2.99 -11.43
C LEU A 128 6.52 -4.16 -11.47
N PRO A 129 7.85 -3.92 -11.57
CA PRO A 129 8.85 -5.00 -11.58
C PRO A 129 8.94 -5.80 -10.29
N HIS A 130 8.63 -5.18 -9.14
CA HIS A 130 8.96 -5.72 -7.83
C HIS A 130 7.88 -6.69 -7.30
N ARG A 131 6.64 -6.61 -7.81
CA ARG A 131 5.57 -7.58 -7.52
C ARG A 131 4.66 -7.81 -8.72
N TYR A 132 5.23 -8.27 -9.83
CA TYR A 132 4.46 -9.09 -10.75
C TYR A 132 4.11 -10.40 -10.03
N GLU A 133 3.05 -10.43 -9.23
CA GLU A 133 2.60 -11.65 -8.53
C GLU A 133 2.38 -12.80 -9.54
N HIS A 134 1.93 -12.44 -10.74
CA HIS A 134 1.81 -13.34 -11.88
C HIS A 134 3.14 -13.86 -12.42
N LEU A 135 4.25 -13.12 -12.33
CA LEU A 135 5.57 -13.59 -12.78
C LEU A 135 6.07 -14.74 -11.90
N SER A 136 5.82 -14.67 -10.59
CA SER A 136 6.13 -15.79 -9.67
C SER A 136 5.33 -17.04 -10.04
N CYS A 137 4.03 -16.91 -10.30
CA CYS A 137 3.19 -18.03 -10.72
C CYS A 137 3.59 -18.58 -12.11
N LEU A 138 3.89 -17.71 -13.08
CA LEU A 138 4.40 -18.09 -14.41
C LEU A 138 5.72 -18.85 -14.31
N ASN A 139 6.64 -18.38 -13.47
CA ASN A 139 7.90 -19.08 -13.22
C ASN A 139 7.66 -20.44 -12.56
N ARG A 140 6.72 -20.55 -11.59
CA ARG A 140 6.36 -21.84 -11.00
C ARG A 140 5.80 -22.81 -12.04
N TYR A 141 4.92 -22.33 -12.92
CA TYR A 141 4.33 -23.10 -14.02
C TYR A 141 5.39 -23.57 -15.01
N LYS A 142 6.23 -22.66 -15.54
CA LYS A 142 7.32 -22.99 -16.48
C LYS A 142 8.30 -24.00 -15.90
N ASN A 143 8.67 -23.85 -14.62
CA ASN A 143 9.53 -24.81 -13.95
C ASN A 143 8.87 -26.20 -13.85
N ALA A 144 7.60 -26.27 -13.44
CA ALA A 144 6.88 -27.54 -13.36
C ALA A 144 6.69 -28.21 -14.72
N LEU A 145 6.45 -27.42 -15.78
CA LEU A 145 6.37 -27.89 -17.16
C LEU A 145 7.72 -28.43 -17.65
N ASN A 146 8.83 -27.78 -17.31
CA ASN A 146 10.17 -28.29 -17.60
C ASN A 146 10.49 -29.58 -16.83
N ASP A 147 10.09 -29.67 -15.56
CA ASP A 147 10.25 -30.88 -14.74
C ASP A 147 9.46 -32.06 -15.36
N GLN A 148 8.23 -31.82 -15.82
CA GLN A 148 7.41 -32.82 -16.52
C GLN A 148 8.04 -33.29 -17.83
N LYS A 149 8.65 -32.38 -18.59
CA LYS A 149 9.36 -32.68 -19.85
C LYS A 149 10.76 -33.29 -19.65
N GLY A 150 11.22 -33.46 -18.40
CA GLY A 150 12.58 -33.92 -18.10
C GLY A 150 13.68 -32.90 -18.43
N LEU A 151 13.32 -31.65 -18.76
CA LEU A 151 14.22 -30.53 -19.05
C LEU A 151 14.56 -29.71 -17.79
N GLY A 152 14.09 -30.14 -16.62
CA GLY A 152 14.33 -29.49 -15.34
C GLY A 152 15.82 -29.48 -14.99
N ILE A 153 16.39 -28.28 -14.78
CA ILE A 153 17.76 -28.15 -14.27
C ILE A 153 17.80 -28.72 -12.85
N ARG A 154 18.67 -29.71 -12.60
CA ARG A 154 18.93 -30.24 -11.25
C ARG A 154 19.45 -29.11 -10.36
N ARG A 155 18.60 -28.58 -9.49
CA ARG A 155 19.00 -27.57 -8.51
C ARG A 155 19.70 -28.23 -7.33
N ARG A 156 20.75 -27.60 -6.82
CA ARG A 156 21.26 -27.91 -5.47
C ARG A 156 20.22 -27.42 -4.47
N GLY A 157 19.63 -28.32 -3.68
CA GLY A 157 18.65 -27.96 -2.65
C GLY A 157 17.56 -29.01 -2.47
N ARG A 158 16.57 -28.66 -1.65
CA ARG A 158 15.45 -29.54 -1.33
C ARG A 158 14.61 -29.81 -2.59
N PRO A 159 14.34 -31.09 -2.94
CA PRO A 159 13.37 -31.43 -3.98
C PRO A 159 12.00 -30.81 -3.70
N ARG A 160 11.25 -30.47 -4.76
CA ARG A 160 9.84 -30.11 -4.61
C ARG A 160 9.08 -31.30 -4.04
N LYS A 161 8.23 -31.04 -3.03
CA LYS A 161 7.34 -32.04 -2.43
C LYS A 161 6.12 -32.35 -3.31
N VAL A 162 5.68 -31.36 -4.09
CA VAL A 162 4.46 -31.42 -4.91
C VAL A 162 4.83 -31.96 -6.28
N GLN A 163 3.99 -32.84 -6.83
CA GLN A 163 4.22 -33.38 -8.17
C GLN A 163 4.13 -32.27 -9.23
N PRO A 164 4.88 -32.36 -10.35
CA PRO A 164 4.87 -31.33 -11.39
C PRO A 164 3.46 -30.98 -11.90
N ASN A 165 2.61 -31.99 -12.13
CA ASN A 165 1.25 -31.80 -12.61
C ASN A 165 0.37 -31.02 -11.60
N GLU A 166 0.46 -31.36 -10.32
CA GLU A 166 -0.27 -30.65 -9.25
C GLU A 166 0.21 -29.20 -9.13
N ALA A 167 1.52 -28.96 -9.22
CA ALA A 167 2.09 -27.62 -9.19
C ALA A 167 1.64 -26.77 -10.40
N MET A 168 1.46 -27.38 -11.58
CA MET A 168 0.90 -26.70 -12.75
C MET A 168 -0.57 -26.32 -12.53
N VAL A 169 -1.39 -27.24 -12.02
CA VAL A 169 -2.81 -26.98 -11.73
C VAL A 169 -2.96 -25.88 -10.68
N GLU A 170 -2.14 -25.89 -9.63
CA GLU A 170 -2.12 -24.84 -8.62
C GLU A 170 -1.73 -23.48 -9.22
N ALA A 171 -0.72 -23.44 -10.09
CA ALA A 171 -0.30 -22.21 -10.74
C ALA A 171 -1.39 -21.65 -11.69
N ILE A 172 -2.08 -22.51 -12.43
CA ILE A 172 -3.23 -22.13 -13.26
C ILE A 172 -4.35 -21.59 -12.38
N LYS A 173 -4.71 -22.29 -11.30
CA LYS A 173 -5.79 -21.86 -10.39
C LYS A 173 -5.51 -20.53 -9.72
N THR A 174 -4.25 -20.18 -9.45
CA THR A 174 -3.88 -18.94 -8.74
C THR A 174 -3.78 -17.70 -9.63
N SER A 175 -3.63 -17.83 -10.94
CA SER A 175 -3.41 -16.68 -11.82
C SER A 175 -4.14 -16.81 -13.16
N ALA A 176 -4.93 -15.78 -13.49
CA ALA A 176 -5.59 -15.66 -14.79
C ALA A 176 -4.57 -15.59 -15.96
N ILE A 177 -3.43 -14.94 -15.74
CA ILE A 177 -2.34 -14.86 -16.71
C ILE A 177 -1.70 -16.23 -16.96
N VAL A 178 -1.51 -17.04 -15.91
CA VAL A 178 -0.98 -18.41 -16.06
C VAL A 178 -2.00 -19.30 -16.76
N GLU A 179 -3.29 -19.15 -16.45
CA GLU A 179 -4.35 -19.85 -17.19
C GLU A 179 -4.30 -19.51 -18.68
N HIS A 180 -4.21 -18.23 -19.02
CA HIS A 180 -4.06 -17.79 -20.41
C HIS A 180 -2.79 -18.35 -21.07
N ALA A 181 -1.64 -18.20 -20.42
CA ALA A 181 -0.35 -18.68 -20.91
C ALA A 181 -0.27 -20.21 -21.03
N SER A 182 -1.16 -20.97 -20.38
CA SER A 182 -1.23 -22.43 -20.56
C SER A 182 -1.96 -22.84 -21.85
N ARG A 183 -2.72 -21.93 -22.45
CA ARG A 183 -3.50 -22.13 -23.69
C ARG A 183 -2.98 -21.29 -24.86
N CYS A 184 -2.00 -20.42 -24.62
CA CYS A 184 -1.47 -19.47 -25.59
C CYS A 184 0.05 -19.39 -25.48
N ASP A 185 0.73 -19.59 -26.61
CA ASP A 185 2.19 -19.45 -26.73
C ASP A 185 2.65 -18.00 -26.96
N GLY A 186 1.73 -17.05 -26.85
CA GLY A 186 2.01 -15.63 -27.06
C GLY A 186 2.93 -15.03 -25.99
N GLN A 187 3.73 -14.05 -26.40
CA GLN A 187 4.58 -13.31 -25.47
C GLN A 187 3.77 -12.27 -24.71
N LEU A 188 4.05 -12.14 -23.41
CA LEU A 188 3.40 -11.19 -22.52
C LEU A 188 4.24 -9.93 -22.39
N HIS A 189 3.63 -8.78 -22.69
CA HIS A 189 4.24 -7.46 -22.66
C HIS A 189 3.57 -6.58 -21.60
N PRO A 190 4.23 -6.32 -20.46
CA PRO A 190 3.69 -5.46 -19.42
C PRO A 190 3.91 -3.99 -19.73
N ASN A 191 2.84 -3.20 -19.66
CA ASN A 191 2.79 -1.77 -19.93
C ASN A 191 2.16 -1.03 -18.75
N VAL A 192 2.74 0.12 -18.36
CA VAL A 192 2.12 1.01 -17.37
C VAL A 192 1.15 1.95 -18.09
N ILE A 193 -0.12 1.93 -17.71
CA ILE A 193 -1.15 2.80 -18.32
C ILE A 193 -1.27 4.11 -17.55
N GLY A 194 -1.13 4.05 -16.21
CA GLY A 194 -1.29 5.23 -15.39
C GLY A 194 -0.79 5.05 -13.98
N ASN A 195 -0.57 6.18 -13.30
CA ASN A 195 -0.24 6.24 -11.89
C ASN A 195 -1.42 6.89 -11.15
N GLU A 196 -1.90 6.24 -10.11
CA GLU A 196 -2.95 6.77 -9.24
C GLU A 196 -2.57 6.41 -7.81
N PRO A 197 -1.97 7.30 -7.01
CA PRO A 197 -1.48 6.94 -5.67
C PRO A 197 -2.62 6.56 -4.71
N GLY A 198 -3.82 7.14 -4.87
CA GLY A 198 -4.96 6.88 -4.00
C GLY A 198 -5.56 5.49 -4.21
N PHE A 199 -5.61 4.67 -3.15
CA PHE A 199 -6.08 3.28 -3.22
C PHE A 199 -7.49 3.12 -3.80
N HIS A 200 -8.47 3.86 -3.26
CA HIS A 200 -9.86 3.78 -3.73
C HIS A 200 -10.02 4.25 -5.17
N LEU A 201 -9.35 5.35 -5.54
CA LEU A 201 -9.38 5.85 -6.92
C LEU A 201 -8.73 4.86 -7.89
N ARG A 202 -7.65 4.21 -7.47
CA ARG A 202 -6.97 3.19 -8.27
C ARG A 202 -7.85 1.96 -8.50
N LYS A 203 -8.58 1.51 -7.49
CA LYS A 203 -9.58 0.42 -7.60
C LYS A 203 -10.72 0.76 -8.56
N ILE A 204 -11.24 1.99 -8.49
CA ILE A 204 -12.27 2.47 -9.41
C ILE A 204 -11.73 2.52 -10.85
N LYS A 205 -10.55 3.09 -11.05
CA LYS A 205 -9.91 3.15 -12.38
C LYS A 205 -9.63 1.75 -12.94
N GLU A 206 -9.11 0.82 -12.14
CA GLU A 206 -8.92 -0.59 -12.51
C GLU A 206 -10.23 -1.22 -13.00
N ALA A 207 -11.33 -1.07 -12.24
CA ALA A 207 -12.63 -1.59 -12.63
C ALA A 207 -13.15 -1.01 -13.96
N LEU A 208 -12.95 0.29 -14.16
CA LEU A 208 -13.32 0.98 -15.39
C LEU A 208 -12.52 0.51 -16.61
N TYR A 209 -11.28 0.06 -16.41
CA TYR A 209 -10.45 -0.52 -17.45
C TYR A 209 -10.81 -1.97 -17.80
N ILE A 210 -11.35 -2.73 -16.84
CA ILE A 210 -11.76 -4.12 -17.01
C ILE A 210 -13.08 -4.24 -17.79
N ARG A 211 -14.09 -3.44 -17.42
CA ARG A 211 -15.48 -3.55 -17.93
C ARG A 211 -15.65 -3.42 -19.46
N PRO A 212 -14.94 -2.53 -20.18
CA PRO A 212 -15.16 -2.30 -21.61
C PRO A 212 -14.52 -3.34 -22.53
N LYS A 213 -13.55 -4.12 -22.05
CA LYS A 213 -12.64 -4.93 -22.87
C LYS A 213 -12.90 -6.43 -22.66
N VAL A 214 -12.64 -7.24 -23.70
CA VAL A 214 -12.48 -8.69 -23.55
C VAL A 214 -11.13 -8.94 -22.89
N VAL A 215 -11.12 -9.03 -21.58
CA VAL A 215 -9.90 -9.17 -20.77
C VAL A 215 -9.68 -10.59 -20.27
N ILE A 216 -8.43 -10.91 -19.97
CA ILE A 216 -8.01 -12.17 -19.34
C ILE A 216 -8.48 -12.24 -17.88
N ASN A 217 -8.80 -11.10 -17.26
CA ASN A 217 -9.22 -11.02 -15.85
C ASN A 217 -10.39 -11.97 -15.55
N ARG A 218 -10.34 -12.62 -14.39
CA ARG A 218 -11.43 -13.46 -13.88
C ARG A 218 -12.50 -12.67 -13.14
N ASP A 219 -12.12 -11.55 -12.56
CA ASP A 219 -13.02 -10.63 -11.88
C ASP A 219 -13.39 -9.44 -12.78
N LYS A 220 -14.44 -8.72 -12.38
CA LYS A 220 -14.93 -7.50 -13.07
C LYS A 220 -14.43 -6.21 -12.40
N GLY A 221 -13.42 -6.31 -11.53
CA GLY A 221 -12.99 -5.23 -10.64
C GLY A 221 -14.06 -4.84 -9.60
N THR A 222 -13.84 -3.70 -8.94
CA THR A 222 -14.77 -3.11 -7.96
C THR A 222 -16.08 -2.66 -8.61
N GLU A 223 -17.19 -2.77 -7.87
CA GLU A 223 -18.47 -2.25 -8.34
C GLU A 223 -18.44 -0.73 -8.49
N VAL A 224 -18.73 -0.26 -9.69
CA VAL A 224 -18.96 1.14 -10.04
C VAL A 224 -20.41 1.26 -10.50
N SER A 225 -21.12 2.27 -9.98
CA SER A 225 -22.51 2.57 -10.37
C SER A 225 -22.63 2.75 -11.89
N ASP A 226 -23.72 2.22 -12.47
CA ASP A 226 -23.97 2.24 -13.91
C ASP A 226 -24.04 3.66 -14.48
N THR A 227 -24.44 4.64 -13.68
CA THR A 227 -24.44 6.06 -14.09
C THR A 227 -23.04 6.52 -14.50
N TRP A 228 -22.03 6.16 -13.71
CA TRP A 228 -20.63 6.51 -14.00
C TRP A 228 -20.08 5.68 -15.17
N ALA A 229 -20.41 4.38 -15.23
CA ALA A 229 -20.00 3.53 -16.33
C ALA A 229 -20.51 4.05 -17.68
N ASN A 230 -21.78 4.44 -17.76
CA ASN A 230 -22.40 4.98 -18.97
C ASN A 230 -21.76 6.30 -19.42
N LEU A 231 -21.45 7.19 -18.48
CA LEU A 231 -20.86 8.50 -18.77
C LEU A 231 -19.42 8.36 -19.30
N ILE A 232 -18.66 7.41 -18.77
CA ILE A 232 -17.28 7.14 -19.18
C ILE A 232 -17.23 6.47 -20.55
N MET A 233 -18.11 5.49 -20.79
CA MET A 233 -18.22 4.81 -22.09
C MET A 233 -18.63 5.76 -23.21
N ARG A 234 -19.59 6.67 -22.95
CA ARG A 234 -20.01 7.70 -23.92
C ARG A 234 -18.89 8.68 -24.28
N ASN A 235 -18.06 9.06 -23.31
CA ASN A 235 -17.03 10.07 -23.50
C ASN A 235 -15.63 9.51 -23.84
N ARG A 236 -15.48 8.18 -23.99
CA ARG A 236 -14.19 7.50 -24.26
C ARG A 236 -13.05 7.90 -23.32
N LEU A 237 -13.36 8.26 -22.07
CA LEU A 237 -12.39 8.83 -21.11
C LEU A 237 -11.29 7.86 -20.66
N CYS A 238 -11.43 6.56 -20.97
CA CYS A 238 -10.45 5.51 -20.67
C CYS A 238 -9.83 4.89 -21.93
N ALA A 239 -9.94 5.55 -23.09
CA ALA A 239 -9.23 5.09 -24.29
C ALA A 239 -7.72 5.26 -24.09
N THR A 240 -6.99 4.16 -24.09
CA THR A 240 -5.53 4.17 -24.18
C THR A 240 -5.15 4.84 -25.50
N THR A 241 -4.52 6.00 -25.44
CA THR A 241 -3.91 6.65 -26.61
C THR A 241 -2.85 5.70 -27.15
N THR A 242 -3.17 4.99 -28.22
CA THR A 242 -2.20 4.30 -29.05
C THR A 242 -1.41 5.38 -29.77
N THR A 243 -0.31 5.83 -29.14
CA THR A 243 0.71 6.59 -29.84
C THR A 243 1.32 5.63 -30.86
N THR A 244 0.92 5.79 -32.11
CA THR A 244 1.51 5.14 -33.26
C THR A 244 2.59 6.11 -33.75
N ASP A 245 3.85 5.68 -33.68
CA ASP A 245 4.96 6.29 -34.42
C ASP A 245 4.94 5.76 -35.87
#